data_AF-A0A519UXX3-F1
#
_entry.id   AF-A0A519UXX3-F1
#
_cell.length_a   1.000
_cell.length_b   1.000
_cell.length_c   1.000
_cell.angle_alpha   90.00
_cell.angle_beta   90.00
_cell.angle_gamma   90.00
#
_symmetry.space_group_name_H-M   'P 1'
#
loop_
_entity.id
_entity.type
_entity.pdbx_description
1 polymer ?
#
loop_
_entity_poly.entity_id
_entity_poly.type
_entity_poly.pdbx_seq_one_letter_code
_entity_poly.pdbx_strand_id
1 'polypeptide(L)'
;ALWTSLLEPLLLWRRVRPYEVGLGLLAMVGLYLISQAELTQLTGLLVAVASAGLSALFSVLNSQLVKRHAPVRLTFYEMLGACLSIMLFFPIYSRYFTQGQGLRLAWHGLDWLWLLLLAGVCTVYAFSSSVELMKRLSAFVVNLTINLEPVYGIVLAQIMFGLGVPGFGQERMSGGFYLGTVLILVSVLVHPVLDQWNQRRTRRVAAAEAVV
;
A
#
# COMPACT_ATOMS: atom_id res chain seq x y z
N ALA A 1 -4.48 0.82 5.09
CA ALA A 1 -5.92 1.18 5.15
C ALA A 1 -6.41 1.45 6.58
N LEU A 2 -6.31 0.48 7.51
CA LEU A 2 -6.80 0.67 8.89
C LEU A 2 -6.09 1.81 9.63
N TRP A 3 -4.75 1.81 9.66
CA TRP A 3 -3.97 2.92 10.20
C TRP A 3 -4.31 4.26 9.54
N THR A 4 -4.43 4.27 8.20
CA THR A 4 -4.82 5.46 7.43
C THR A 4 -6.19 5.99 7.87
N SER A 5 -7.19 5.12 8.05
CA SER A 5 -8.55 5.52 8.49
C SER A 5 -8.59 6.12 9.91
N LEU A 6 -7.58 5.82 10.74
CA LEU A 6 -7.43 6.37 12.08
C LEU A 6 -6.59 7.65 12.09
N LEU A 7 -5.47 7.65 11.34
CA LEU A 7 -4.50 8.75 11.28
C LEU A 7 -5.00 9.92 10.43
N GLU A 8 -5.70 9.65 9.32
CA GLU A 8 -6.25 10.67 8.44
C GLU A 8 -7.17 11.65 9.19
N PRO A 9 -8.19 11.22 9.96
CA PRO A 9 -9.02 12.13 10.74
C PRO A 9 -8.28 12.80 11.92
N LEU A 10 -7.29 12.14 12.51
CA LEU A 10 -6.48 12.69 13.60
C LEU A 10 -5.56 13.84 13.14
N LEU A 11 -4.91 13.69 11.98
CA LEU A 11 -4.02 14.72 11.42
C LEU A 11 -4.78 15.82 10.68
N LEU A 12 -5.94 15.51 10.11
CA LEU A 12 -6.69 16.43 9.24
C LEU A 12 -7.89 17.08 9.92
N TRP A 13 -8.08 16.84 11.22
CA TRP A 13 -9.25 17.33 11.99
C TRP A 13 -10.58 17.06 11.28
N ARG A 14 -10.68 15.92 10.59
CA ARG A 14 -11.89 15.52 9.86
C ARG A 14 -12.65 14.50 10.70
N ARG A 15 -13.98 14.48 10.60
CA ARG A 15 -14.79 13.45 11.27
C ARG A 15 -14.40 12.06 10.72
N VAL A 16 -14.07 11.14 11.62
CA VAL A 16 -13.85 9.72 11.31
C VAL A 16 -15.12 9.20 10.64
N ARG A 17 -14.98 8.67 9.43
CA ARG A 17 -16.10 8.05 8.72
C ARG A 17 -16.14 6.57 9.11
N PRO A 18 -17.16 6.09 9.85
CA PRO A 18 -17.17 4.74 10.41
C PRO A 18 -17.14 3.64 9.32
N TYR A 19 -17.62 3.94 8.11
CA TYR A 19 -17.53 3.00 6.99
C TYR A 19 -16.09 2.76 6.51
N GLU A 20 -15.19 3.75 6.60
CA GLU A 20 -13.78 3.60 6.20
C GLU A 20 -13.03 2.70 7.18
N VAL A 21 -13.32 2.83 8.48
CA VAL A 21 -12.79 1.96 9.53
C VAL A 21 -13.28 0.52 9.34
N GLY A 22 -14.58 0.34 9.06
CA GLY A 22 -15.15 -0.98 8.78
C GLY A 22 -14.52 -1.68 7.58
N LEU A 23 -14.31 -0.96 6.47
CA LEU A 23 -13.65 -1.50 5.27
C LEU A 23 -12.16 -1.80 5.53
N GLY A 24 -11.48 -0.96 6.31
CA GLY A 24 -10.11 -1.19 6.77
C GLY A 24 -9.97 -2.46 7.61
N LEU A 25 -10.90 -2.71 8.54
CA LEU A 25 -10.97 -3.94 9.34
C LEU A 25 -11.23 -5.16 8.46
N LEU A 26 -12.17 -5.06 7.52
CA LEU A 26 -12.52 -6.16 6.62
C LEU A 26 -11.33 -6.56 5.73
N ALA A 27 -10.58 -5.57 5.23
CA ALA A 27 -9.34 -5.82 4.48
C ALA A 27 -8.25 -6.47 5.35
N MET A 28 -8.13 -6.07 6.62
CA MET A 28 -7.17 -6.66 7.57
C MET A 28 -7.48 -8.14 7.83
N VAL A 29 -8.76 -8.48 8.01
CA VAL A 29 -9.21 -9.89 8.15
C VAL A 29 -8.91 -10.68 6.89
N GLY A 30 -9.20 -10.12 5.70
CA GLY A 30 -8.86 -10.76 4.43
C GLY A 30 -7.36 -11.05 4.28
N LEU A 31 -6.50 -10.09 4.67
CA LEU A 31 -5.05 -10.26 4.62
C LEU A 31 -4.56 -11.34 5.59
N TYR A 32 -5.11 -11.38 6.81
CA TYR A 32 -4.78 -12.40 7.81
C TYR A 32 -5.09 -13.83 7.32
N LEU A 33 -6.22 -14.00 6.64
CA LEU A 33 -6.61 -15.30 6.06
C LEU A 33 -5.70 -15.73 4.90
N ILE A 34 -5.21 -14.79 4.09
CA ILE A 34 -4.29 -15.06 2.97
C ILE A 34 -2.89 -15.38 3.49
N SER A 35 -2.36 -14.57 4.41
CA SER A 35 -0.98 -14.72 4.88
C SER A 35 -0.77 -15.88 5.84
N GLN A 36 -1.87 -16.51 6.31
CA GLN A 36 -1.86 -17.52 7.38
C GLN A 36 -0.89 -17.12 8.50
N ALA A 37 -0.93 -15.85 8.91
CA ALA A 37 0.09 -15.25 9.77
C ALA A 37 0.34 -16.13 10.99
N GLU A 38 1.47 -16.83 11.01
CA GLU A 38 1.85 -17.59 12.18
C GLU A 38 2.20 -16.60 13.28
N LEU A 39 1.41 -16.60 14.36
CA LEU A 39 1.65 -15.74 15.53
C LEU A 39 2.95 -16.09 16.28
N THR A 40 3.70 -17.08 15.81
CA THR A 40 5.00 -17.53 16.31
C THR A 40 6.10 -16.46 16.15
N GLN A 41 5.98 -15.53 15.19
CA GLN A 41 6.96 -14.44 15.00
C GLN A 41 6.43 -13.07 15.44
N LEU A 42 6.17 -12.93 16.74
CA LEU A 42 5.66 -11.69 17.35
C LEU A 42 6.54 -10.45 17.05
N THR A 43 7.86 -10.60 17.01
CA THR A 43 8.78 -9.48 16.74
C THR A 43 8.64 -8.97 15.30
N GLY A 44 8.54 -9.88 14.32
CA GLY A 44 8.29 -9.52 12.92
C GLY A 44 6.94 -8.83 12.75
N LEU A 45 5.91 -9.34 13.43
CA LEU A 45 4.57 -8.74 13.43
C LEU A 45 4.58 -7.30 13.98
N LEU A 46 5.26 -7.06 15.11
CA LEU A 46 5.37 -5.72 15.70
C LEU A 46 6.06 -4.73 14.76
N VAL A 47 7.16 -5.14 14.13
CA VAL A 47 7.87 -4.30 13.15
C VAL A 47 6.99 -4.01 11.94
N ALA A 48 6.25 -5.01 11.44
CA ALA A 48 5.33 -4.83 10.31
C ALA A 48 4.20 -3.86 10.66
N VAL A 49 3.59 -3.98 11.83
CA VAL A 49 2.53 -3.08 12.31
C VAL A 49 3.04 -1.65 12.46
N ALA A 50 4.22 -1.47 13.05
CA ALA A 50 4.84 -0.16 13.20
C ALA A 50 5.14 0.47 11.82
N SER A 51 5.77 -0.29 10.92
CA SER A 51 6.08 0.14 9.55
C SER A 51 4.82 0.51 8.77
N ALA A 52 3.74 -0.26 8.90
CA ALA A 52 2.45 0.06 8.30
C ALA A 52 1.85 1.38 8.84
N GLY A 53 2.06 1.69 10.12
CA GLY A 53 1.69 2.97 10.73
C GLY A 53 2.48 4.14 10.15
N LEU A 54 3.81 3.99 10.03
CA LEU A 54 4.69 5.00 9.40
C LEU A 54 4.33 5.23 7.92
N SER A 55 4.08 4.15 7.17
CA SER A 55 3.64 4.22 5.77
C SER A 55 2.29 4.95 5.64
N ALA A 56 1.33 4.65 6.52
CA ALA A 56 0.05 5.35 6.54
C ALA A 56 0.21 6.83 6.87
N LEU A 57 1.04 7.18 7.86
CA LEU A 57 1.33 8.57 8.21
C LEU A 57 1.94 9.32 7.02
N PHE A 58 2.94 8.73 6.37
CA PHE A 58 3.58 9.28 5.18
C PHE A 58 2.57 9.53 4.05
N SER A 59 1.68 8.56 3.76
CA SER A 59 0.62 8.70 2.76
C SER A 59 -0.36 9.84 3.10
N VAL A 60 -0.75 9.99 4.37
CA VAL A 60 -1.62 11.09 4.83
C VAL A 60 -0.96 12.45 4.64
N LEU A 61 0.33 12.59 5.02
CA LEU A 61 1.08 13.83 4.82
C LEU A 61 1.20 14.19 3.33
N ASN A 62 1.47 13.21 2.48
CA ASN A 62 1.58 13.41 1.03
C ASN A 62 0.27 13.89 0.42
N SER A 63 -0.87 13.37 0.88
CA SER A 63 -2.19 13.83 0.43
C SER A 63 -2.46 15.32 0.69
N GLN A 64 -1.75 15.93 1.64
CA GLN A 64 -1.82 17.37 1.93
C GLN A 64 -0.78 18.16 1.15
N LEU A 65 0.48 17.70 1.17
CA LEU A 65 1.59 18.39 0.53
C LEU A 65 1.42 18.50 -0.99
N VAL A 66 0.83 17.47 -1.61
CA VAL A 66 0.55 17.45 -3.06
C VAL A 66 -0.48 18.49 -3.52
N LYS A 67 -1.28 19.03 -2.61
CA LYS A 67 -2.24 20.12 -2.92
C LYS A 67 -1.56 21.48 -3.01
N ARG A 68 -0.43 21.66 -2.33
CA ARG A 68 0.34 22.91 -2.29
C ARG A 68 1.55 22.90 -3.21
N HIS A 69 2.07 21.72 -3.55
CA HIS A 69 3.30 21.55 -4.32
C HIS A 69 3.09 20.63 -5.53
N ALA A 70 3.95 20.78 -6.54
CA ALA A 70 3.92 19.88 -7.70
C ALA A 70 4.37 18.46 -7.29
N PRO A 71 3.66 17.39 -7.68
CA PRO A 71 3.98 16.00 -7.31
C PRO A 71 5.42 15.63 -7.59
N VAL A 72 5.91 15.94 -8.79
CA VAL A 72 7.27 15.60 -9.23
C VAL A 72 8.34 16.23 -8.33
N ARG A 73 8.12 17.49 -7.90
CA ARG A 73 9.05 18.17 -6.97
C ARG A 73 9.00 17.54 -5.58
N LEU A 74 7.80 17.23 -5.10
CA LEU A 74 7.62 16.57 -3.80
C LEU A 74 8.32 15.20 -3.79
N THR A 75 8.05 14.37 -4.79
CA THR A 75 8.65 13.04 -4.92
C THR A 75 10.17 13.10 -5.08
N PHE A 76 10.71 14.14 -5.73
CA PHE A 76 12.15 14.35 -5.82
C PHE A 76 12.79 14.54 -4.44
N TYR A 77 12.22 15.42 -3.60
CA TYR A 77 12.73 15.63 -2.23
C TYR A 77 12.56 14.38 -1.36
N GLU A 78 11.47 13.64 -1.51
CA GLU A 78 11.23 12.39 -0.78
C GLU A 78 12.26 11.31 -1.16
N MET A 79 12.51 11.12 -2.46
CA MET A 79 13.52 10.16 -2.93
C MET A 79 14.93 10.55 -2.53
N LEU A 80 15.25 11.84 -2.54
CA LEU A 80 16.55 12.34 -2.07
C LEU A 80 16.70 12.11 -0.56
N GLY A 81 15.67 12.40 0.22
CA GLY A 81 15.64 12.12 1.66
C GLY A 81 15.78 10.61 1.96
N ALA A 82 15.08 9.76 1.21
CA ALA A 82 15.21 8.31 1.30
C ALA A 82 16.64 7.85 0.96
N CYS A 83 17.23 8.38 -0.11
CA CYS A 83 18.61 8.08 -0.49
C CYS A 83 19.60 8.46 0.62
N LEU A 84 19.51 9.68 1.17
CA LEU A 84 20.40 10.16 2.23
C LEU A 84 20.24 9.36 3.52
N SER A 85 19.00 9.05 3.92
CA SER A 85 18.73 8.27 5.14
C SER A 85 19.24 6.84 5.02
N ILE A 86 19.07 6.19 3.87
CA ILE A 86 19.65 4.86 3.61
C ILE A 86 21.19 4.93 3.61
N MET A 87 21.77 5.93 2.97
CA MET A 87 23.23 6.12 2.94
C MET A 87 23.80 6.31 4.34
N LEU A 88 23.11 7.06 5.22
CA LEU A 88 23.51 7.24 6.61
C LEU A 88 23.33 5.96 7.44
N PHE A 89 22.40 5.09 7.06
CA PHE A 89 22.14 3.81 7.73
C PHE A 89 23.14 2.71 7.35
N PHE A 90 23.75 2.77 6.17
CA PHE A 90 24.77 1.80 5.71
C PHE A 90 25.90 1.47 6.71
N PRO A 91 26.56 2.43 7.37
CA PRO A 91 27.61 2.09 8.35
C PRO A 91 27.07 1.32 9.56
N ILE A 92 25.85 1.61 9.99
CA ILE A 92 25.18 0.91 11.09
C ILE A 92 24.84 -0.52 10.64
N TYR A 93 24.25 -0.65 9.45
CA TYR A 93 23.93 -1.95 8.87
C TYR A 93 25.18 -2.84 8.70
N SER A 94 26.27 -2.27 8.18
CA SER A 94 27.53 -2.97 7.97
C SER A 94 28.09 -3.59 9.26
N ARG A 95 27.94 -2.88 10.37
CA ARG A 95 28.56 -3.24 11.65
C ARG A 95 27.76 -4.28 12.42
N TYR A 96 26.43 -4.19 12.38
CA TYR A 96 25.56 -5.05 13.20
C TYR A 96 24.95 -6.23 12.45
N PHE A 97 24.69 -6.10 11.14
CA PHE A 97 23.90 -7.09 10.39
C PHE A 97 24.71 -7.98 9.44
N THR A 98 25.86 -7.52 8.95
CA THR A 98 26.69 -8.27 7.99
C THR A 98 27.76 -9.16 8.62
N GLN A 99 27.75 -9.35 9.95
CA GLN A 99 28.71 -10.20 10.68
C GLN A 99 30.18 -10.00 10.25
N GLY A 100 30.57 -8.77 9.91
CA GLY A 100 31.93 -8.42 9.48
C GLY A 100 32.25 -8.65 7.99
N GLN A 101 31.32 -9.12 7.16
CA GLN A 101 31.56 -9.32 5.71
C GLN A 101 31.50 -8.04 4.85
N GLY A 102 31.24 -6.88 5.46
CA GLY A 102 31.10 -5.61 4.75
C GLY A 102 29.87 -5.54 3.83
N LEU A 103 29.70 -4.42 3.12
CA LEU A 103 28.63 -4.28 2.13
C LEU A 103 29.02 -4.97 0.81
N ARG A 104 28.21 -5.94 0.38
CA ARG A 104 28.34 -6.59 -0.93
C ARG A 104 27.69 -5.73 -2.02
N LEU A 105 28.41 -4.71 -2.46
CA LEU A 105 27.99 -3.77 -3.51
C LEU A 105 28.46 -4.18 -4.92
N ALA A 106 29.10 -5.34 -5.07
CA ALA A 106 29.61 -5.81 -6.35
C ALA A 106 28.45 -6.23 -7.27
N TRP A 107 28.40 -5.67 -8.48
CA TRP A 107 27.35 -5.96 -9.46
C TRP A 107 27.70 -7.23 -10.21
N HIS A 108 26.72 -8.14 -10.39
CA HIS A 108 26.91 -9.35 -11.17
C HIS A 108 26.02 -9.33 -12.42
N GLY A 109 26.64 -9.47 -13.60
CA GLY A 109 25.92 -9.65 -14.86
C GLY A 109 24.94 -8.50 -15.20
N LEU A 110 23.64 -8.80 -15.20
CA LEU A 110 22.57 -7.87 -15.62
C LEU A 110 21.91 -7.12 -14.46
N ASP A 111 22.46 -7.17 -13.24
CA ASP A 111 21.90 -6.49 -12.06
C ASP A 111 21.66 -4.99 -12.32
N TRP A 112 22.56 -4.33 -13.04
CA TRP A 112 22.44 -2.91 -13.36
C TRP A 112 21.19 -2.56 -14.17
N LEU A 113 20.80 -3.44 -15.11
CA LEU A 113 19.62 -3.26 -15.94
C LEU A 113 18.35 -3.40 -15.09
N TRP A 114 18.31 -4.45 -14.26
CA TRP A 114 17.17 -4.71 -13.37
C TRP A 114 17.02 -3.62 -12.30
N LEU A 115 18.13 -3.13 -11.74
CA LEU A 115 18.13 -2.01 -10.79
C LEU A 115 17.64 -0.72 -11.45
N LEU A 116 18.05 -0.44 -12.70
CA LEU A 116 17.60 0.74 -13.43
C LEU A 116 16.10 0.67 -13.73
N LEU A 117 15.60 -0.50 -14.15
CA LEU A 117 14.17 -0.73 -14.39
C LEU A 117 13.37 -0.57 -13.09
N LEU A 118 13.82 -1.20 -12.00
CA LEU A 118 13.18 -1.13 -10.69
C LEU A 118 13.16 0.32 -10.14
N ALA A 119 14.28 1.04 -10.23
CA ALA A 119 14.37 2.40 -9.75
C ALA A 119 13.59 3.38 -10.63
N GLY A 120 13.70 3.28 -11.96
CA GLY A 120 13.03 4.19 -12.88
C GLY A 120 11.52 3.94 -12.97
N VAL A 121 11.14 2.73 -13.40
CA VAL A 121 9.74 2.40 -13.70
C VAL A 121 8.97 2.07 -12.42
N CYS A 122 9.47 1.12 -11.63
CA CYS A 122 8.71 0.62 -10.47
C CYS A 122 8.75 1.56 -9.27
N THR A 123 9.76 2.43 -9.17
CA THR A 123 9.91 3.36 -8.04
C THR A 123 9.54 4.78 -8.47
N VAL A 124 10.37 5.48 -9.26
CA VAL A 124 10.17 6.90 -9.57
C VAL A 124 8.85 7.15 -10.29
N TYR A 125 8.58 6.42 -11.38
CA TYR A 125 7.37 6.62 -12.17
C TYR A 125 6.10 6.21 -11.41
N ALA A 126 6.07 4.98 -10.87
CA ALA A 126 4.90 4.48 -10.16
C ALA A 126 4.58 5.32 -8.92
N PHE A 127 5.60 5.73 -8.16
CA PHE A 127 5.40 6.53 -6.96
C PHE A 127 4.99 7.96 -7.25
N SER A 128 5.62 8.62 -8.25
CA SER A 128 5.22 9.97 -8.66
C SER A 128 3.76 10.00 -9.15
N SER A 129 3.36 8.99 -9.93
CA SER A 129 1.98 8.80 -10.38
C SER A 129 1.03 8.55 -9.20
N SER A 130 1.42 7.72 -8.22
CA SER A 130 0.65 7.48 -7.00
C SER A 130 0.43 8.74 -6.19
N VAL A 131 1.47 9.57 -6.00
CA VAL A 131 1.37 10.87 -5.32
C VAL A 131 0.47 11.82 -6.11
N GLU A 132 0.56 11.85 -7.44
CA GLU A 132 -0.34 12.65 -8.26
C GLU A 132 -1.81 12.22 -8.13
N LEU A 133 -2.10 10.92 -8.05
CA LEU A 133 -3.45 10.42 -7.81
C LEU A 133 -4.02 10.89 -6.47
N MET A 134 -3.17 11.13 -5.46
CA MET A 134 -3.59 11.70 -4.17
C MET A 134 -4.09 13.15 -4.26
N LYS A 135 -3.94 13.84 -5.41
CA LYS A 135 -4.64 15.11 -5.65
C LYS A 135 -6.15 14.93 -5.80
N ARG A 136 -6.58 13.79 -6.34
CA ARG A 136 -7.99 13.51 -6.68
C ARG A 136 -8.61 12.44 -5.77
N LEU A 137 -7.80 11.56 -5.20
CA LEU A 137 -8.22 10.48 -4.31
C LEU A 137 -7.65 10.71 -2.90
N SER A 138 -8.36 10.28 -1.86
CA SER A 138 -7.81 10.33 -0.50
C SER A 138 -6.72 9.29 -0.29
N ALA A 139 -5.86 9.53 0.71
CA ALA A 139 -4.85 8.56 1.14
C ALA A 139 -5.49 7.21 1.53
N PHE A 140 -6.70 7.22 2.10
CA PHE A 140 -7.47 6.02 2.37
C PHE A 140 -7.75 5.18 1.11
N VAL A 141 -8.27 5.79 0.04
CA VAL A 141 -8.60 5.06 -1.21
C VAL A 141 -7.35 4.46 -1.85
N VAL A 142 -6.25 5.22 -1.88
CA VAL A 142 -4.97 4.73 -2.41
C VAL A 142 -4.49 3.52 -1.61
N ASN A 143 -4.49 3.62 -0.27
CA ASN A 143 -4.10 2.50 0.60
C ASN A 143 -5.05 1.30 0.53
N LEU A 144 -6.34 1.52 0.27
CA LEU A 144 -7.30 0.44 0.06
C LEU A 144 -7.04 -0.27 -1.27
N THR A 145 -6.65 0.47 -2.30
CA THR A 145 -6.31 -0.10 -3.62
C THR A 145 -5.02 -0.90 -3.55
N ILE A 146 -4.03 -0.47 -2.75
CA ILE A 146 -2.79 -1.24 -2.51
C ILE A 146 -3.10 -2.59 -1.86
N ASN A 147 -4.12 -2.70 -1.02
CA ASN A 147 -4.53 -3.98 -0.45
C ASN A 147 -5.01 -5.02 -1.50
N LEU A 148 -5.21 -4.63 -2.78
CA LEU A 148 -5.46 -5.58 -3.88
C LEU A 148 -4.19 -6.28 -4.38
N GLU A 149 -3.00 -5.83 -3.98
CA GLU A 149 -1.72 -6.41 -4.41
C GLU A 149 -1.67 -7.94 -4.23
N PRO A 150 -2.10 -8.52 -3.09
CA PRO A 150 -2.18 -9.97 -2.94
C PRO A 150 -3.11 -10.61 -3.97
N VAL A 151 -4.26 -9.99 -4.26
CA VAL A 151 -5.25 -10.50 -5.21
C VAL A 151 -4.68 -10.54 -6.63
N TYR A 152 -4.02 -9.47 -7.07
CA TYR A 152 -3.40 -9.45 -8.40
C TYR A 152 -2.22 -10.41 -8.49
N GLY A 153 -1.44 -10.57 -7.41
CA GLY A 153 -0.40 -11.59 -7.32
C GLY A 153 -0.94 -13.00 -7.52
N ILE A 154 -2.10 -13.31 -6.94
CA ILE A 154 -2.80 -14.61 -7.10
C ILE A 154 -3.24 -14.83 -8.54
N VAL A 155 -3.90 -13.83 -9.13
CA VAL A 155 -4.36 -13.89 -10.53
C VAL A 155 -3.17 -14.09 -11.45
N LEU A 156 -2.07 -13.36 -11.23
CA LEU A 156 -0.85 -13.51 -12.02
C LEU A 156 -0.23 -14.91 -11.85
N ALA A 157 -0.18 -15.44 -10.63
CA ALA A 157 0.29 -16.81 -10.37
C ALA A 157 -0.56 -17.85 -11.11
N GLN A 158 -1.88 -17.70 -11.10
CA GLN A 158 -2.79 -18.61 -11.82
C GLN A 158 -2.62 -18.51 -13.34
N ILE A 159 -2.42 -17.29 -13.88
CA ILE A 159 -2.14 -17.10 -15.32
C ILE A 159 -0.81 -17.75 -15.70
N MET A 160 0.26 -17.52 -14.93
CA MET A 160 1.58 -18.12 -15.18
C MET A 160 1.55 -19.64 -15.14
N PHE A 161 0.77 -20.21 -14.20
CA PHE A 161 0.51 -21.64 -14.13
C PHE A 161 -0.27 -22.14 -15.36
N GLY A 162 -1.36 -21.46 -15.75
CA GLY A 162 -2.14 -21.80 -16.94
C GLY A 162 -1.34 -21.68 -18.25
N LEU A 163 -0.34 -20.80 -18.28
CA LEU A 163 0.59 -20.61 -19.41
C LEU A 163 1.73 -21.64 -19.45
N GLY A 164 1.84 -22.53 -18.44
CA GLY A 164 2.84 -23.58 -18.39
C GLY A 164 4.28 -23.11 -18.13
N VAL A 165 4.45 -21.98 -17.43
CA VAL A 165 5.79 -21.45 -17.12
C VAL A 165 6.56 -22.43 -16.21
N PRO A 166 7.77 -22.87 -16.58
CA PRO A 166 8.55 -23.80 -15.78
C PRO A 166 8.91 -23.16 -14.43
N GLY A 167 8.55 -23.82 -13.33
CA GLY A 167 8.79 -23.37 -11.96
C GLY A 167 7.51 -23.13 -11.13
N PHE A 168 6.34 -23.01 -11.75
CA PHE A 168 5.05 -22.93 -11.06
C PHE A 168 4.40 -24.32 -10.96
N GLY A 169 4.60 -25.02 -9.85
CA GLY A 169 3.96 -26.31 -9.55
C GLY A 169 2.52 -26.17 -9.06
N GLN A 170 1.77 -27.29 -9.01
CA GLN A 170 0.44 -27.31 -8.39
C GLN A 170 0.54 -27.17 -6.86
N GLU A 171 0.55 -25.94 -6.37
CA GLU A 171 0.16 -25.68 -4.98
C GLU A 171 -1.35 -25.42 -4.94
N ARG A 172 -2.10 -26.41 -4.44
CA ARG A 172 -3.52 -26.22 -4.12
C ARG A 172 -3.63 -25.17 -3.04
N MET A 173 -4.00 -23.96 -3.43
CA MET A 173 -4.26 -22.86 -2.50
C MET A 173 -5.37 -23.29 -1.52
N SER A 174 -5.12 -23.13 -0.21
CA SER A 174 -6.01 -23.65 0.84
C SER A 174 -7.40 -22.99 0.79
N GLY A 175 -8.43 -23.62 1.36
CA GLY A 175 -9.78 -23.03 1.41
C GLY A 175 -9.84 -21.65 2.08
N GLY A 176 -8.96 -21.39 3.07
CA GLY A 176 -8.84 -20.09 3.72
C GLY A 176 -8.29 -19.00 2.79
N PHE A 177 -7.44 -19.39 1.84
CA PHE A 177 -6.84 -18.49 0.86
C PHE A 177 -7.87 -17.93 -0.12
N TYR A 178 -8.77 -18.78 -0.62
CA TYR A 178 -9.87 -18.37 -1.49
C TYR A 178 -10.85 -17.44 -0.75
N LEU A 179 -11.18 -17.75 0.50
CA LEU A 179 -12.05 -16.93 1.35
C LEU A 179 -11.44 -15.54 1.61
N GLY A 180 -10.15 -15.47 1.93
CA GLY A 180 -9.44 -14.20 2.09
C GLY A 180 -9.42 -13.34 0.82
N THR A 181 -9.21 -13.97 -0.34
CA THR A 181 -9.22 -13.29 -1.65
C THR A 181 -10.57 -12.64 -1.95
N VAL A 182 -11.67 -13.37 -1.74
CA VAL A 182 -13.04 -12.85 -1.91
C VAL A 182 -13.31 -11.70 -0.94
N LEU A 183 -12.89 -11.81 0.32
CA LEU A 183 -13.04 -10.75 1.32
C LEU A 183 -12.36 -9.45 0.93
N ILE A 184 -11.11 -9.52 0.45
CA ILE A 184 -10.38 -8.32 -0.03
C ILE A 184 -11.07 -7.72 -1.25
N LEU A 185 -11.45 -8.55 -2.24
CA LEU A 185 -12.16 -8.09 -3.43
C LEU A 185 -13.45 -7.35 -3.07
N VAL A 186 -14.25 -7.92 -2.17
CA VAL A 186 -15.48 -7.29 -1.68
C VAL A 186 -15.16 -5.96 -1.00
N SER A 187 -14.18 -5.90 -0.08
CA SER A 187 -13.81 -4.64 0.59
C SER A 187 -13.49 -3.51 -0.39
N VAL A 188 -12.68 -3.83 -1.40
CA VAL A 188 -12.21 -2.84 -2.36
C VAL A 188 -13.33 -2.43 -3.32
N LEU A 189 -14.12 -3.37 -3.82
CA LEU A 189 -15.20 -3.09 -4.79
C LEU A 189 -16.40 -2.41 -4.13
N VAL A 190 -16.68 -2.71 -2.86
CA VAL A 190 -17.79 -2.09 -2.12
C VAL A 190 -17.49 -0.64 -1.78
N HIS A 191 -16.22 -0.26 -1.59
CA HIS A 191 -15.84 1.12 -1.27
C HIS A 191 -16.28 2.17 -2.32
N PRO A 192 -15.95 2.07 -3.63
CA PRO A 192 -16.38 3.05 -4.63
C PRO A 192 -17.90 3.04 -4.82
N VAL A 193 -18.56 1.89 -4.65
CA VAL A 193 -20.03 1.79 -4.73
C VAL A 193 -20.67 2.54 -3.55
N LEU A 194 -20.19 2.32 -2.33
CA LEU A 194 -20.67 3.03 -1.13
C LEU A 194 -20.40 4.53 -1.20
N ASP A 195 -19.21 4.94 -1.63
CA ASP A 195 -18.88 6.37 -1.75
C ASP A 195 -19.75 7.05 -2.81
N GLN A 196 -19.97 6.42 -3.97
CA GLN A 196 -20.93 6.90 -4.96
C GLN A 196 -22.37 6.96 -4.43
N TRP A 197 -22.79 5.97 -3.64
CA TRP A 197 -24.15 5.93 -3.09
C TRP A 197 -24.35 7.00 -2.02
N ASN A 198 -23.33 7.24 -1.18
CA ASN A 198 -23.36 8.25 -0.16
C ASN A 198 -23.33 9.66 -0.76
N GLN A 199 -22.49 9.90 -1.78
CA GLN A 199 -22.47 11.16 -2.54
C GLN A 199 -23.80 11.44 -3.26
N ARG A 200 -24.47 10.41 -3.79
CA ARG A 200 -25.82 10.54 -4.37
C ARG A 200 -26.86 10.90 -3.31
N ARG A 201 -26.79 10.34 -2.10
CA ARG A 201 -27.66 10.73 -0.97
C ARG A 201 -27.39 12.16 -0.51
N THR A 202 -26.14 12.58 -0.35
CA THR A 202 -25.82 13.96 0.08
C THR A 202 -26.24 14.98 -0.97
N ARG A 203 -26.05 14.70 -2.26
CA ARG A 203 -26.56 15.56 -3.35
C ARG A 203 -28.08 15.63 -3.39
N ARG A 204 -28.78 14.53 -3.08
CA ARG A 204 -30.26 14.51 -2.98
C ARG A 204 -30.78 15.30 -1.79
N VAL A 205 -30.13 15.20 -0.62
CA VAL A 205 -30.48 15.98 0.56
C VAL A 205 -30.20 17.47 0.33
N ALA A 206 -29.04 17.83 -0.20
CA ALA A 206 -28.72 19.22 -0.55
C ALA A 206 -29.65 19.80 -1.64
N ALA A 207 -30.06 18.98 -2.62
CA ALA A 207 -31.05 19.39 -3.61
C ALA A 207 -32.47 19.52 -3.02
N ALA A 208 -32.83 18.72 -2.02
CA ALA A 208 -34.09 18.84 -1.32
C ALA A 208 -34.12 20.08 -0.40
N GLU A 209 -33.02 20.42 0.26
CA GLU A 209 -32.87 21.64 1.07
C GLU A 209 -32.81 22.91 0.21
N ALA A 210 -32.30 22.85 -1.02
CA ALA A 210 -32.28 24.00 -1.94
C ALA A 210 -33.64 24.32 -2.58
N VAL A 211 -34.62 23.42 -2.44
CA VAL A 211 -35.98 23.55 -2.99
C VAL A 211 -36.99 24.01 -1.92
N VAL A 212 -36.60 23.98 -0.63
CA VAL A 212 -37.36 24.50 0.52
C VAL A 212 -36.94 25.94 0.81
#